data_AF-A0A2T5C8K2-F1
#
_entry.id   AF-A0A2T5C8K2-F1
#
_cell.length_a   1.000
_cell.length_b   1.000
_cell.length_c   1.000
_cell.angle_alpha   90.00
_cell.angle_beta   90.00
_cell.angle_gamma   90.00
#
_symmetry.space_group_name_H-M   'P 1'
#
loop_
_entity.id
_entity.type
_entity.pdbx_description
1 polymer ?
#
loop_
_entity_poly.entity_id
_entity_poly.type
_entity_poly.pdbx_seq_one_letter_code
_entity_poly.pdbx_strand_id
1 'polypeptide(L)'
;MMSEQSEPPFYPRAILLTVITQTLPVLGIALYFLISGNNNFHWLIPAMLGVALVGMKFAAPRIPWFQLALALGAVFVTSSALDLLALKVSPLFFLAGNVSIPVICVLGFGRYWVSCGYIPRWSNWWPR
;
A
#
# COMPACT_ATOMS: atom_id res chain seq x y z
N MET A 1 29.12 9.44 -23.56
CA MET A 1 28.04 10.39 -23.25
C MET A 1 27.04 9.70 -22.33
N MET A 2 27.21 9.86 -21.01
CA MET A 2 26.17 9.47 -20.06
C MET A 2 25.08 10.53 -20.16
N SER A 3 23.95 10.20 -20.78
CA SER A 3 22.76 11.04 -20.68
C SER A 3 22.46 11.23 -19.20
N GLU A 4 22.40 12.47 -18.72
CA GLU A 4 21.78 12.80 -17.44
C GLU A 4 20.35 12.27 -17.47
N GLN A 5 20.16 11.04 -16.97
CA GLN A 5 18.83 10.48 -16.77
C GLN A 5 18.22 11.27 -15.61
N SER A 6 17.43 12.29 -15.95
CA SER A 6 16.64 13.04 -14.99
C SER A 6 15.82 12.05 -14.15
N GLU A 7 15.96 12.15 -12.83
CA GLU A 7 15.28 11.22 -11.93
C GLU A 7 13.76 11.24 -12.20
N PRO A 8 13.09 10.08 -12.19
CA PRO A 8 11.64 10.03 -12.40
C PRO A 8 10.92 10.83 -11.30
N PRO A 9 9.87 11.58 -11.66
CA PRO A 9 9.13 12.41 -10.70
C PRO A 9 8.46 11.51 -9.65
N PHE A 10 8.78 11.76 -8.38
CA PHE A 10 8.22 11.04 -7.24
C PHE A 10 7.85 12.03 -6.14
N TYR A 11 6.61 11.94 -5.65
CA TYR A 11 6.06 12.91 -4.69
C TYR A 11 5.81 12.24 -3.34
N PRO A 12 6.79 12.24 -2.41
CA PRO A 12 6.64 11.56 -1.11
C PRO A 12 5.53 12.17 -0.24
N ARG A 13 5.22 13.47 -0.43
CA ARG A 13 4.11 14.13 0.26
C ARG A 13 2.75 13.56 -0.13
N ALA A 14 2.59 13.06 -1.36
CA ALA A 14 1.36 12.42 -1.80
C ALA A 14 1.13 11.09 -1.06
N ILE A 15 2.19 10.34 -0.76
CA ILE A 15 2.11 9.13 0.07
C ILE A 15 1.65 9.49 1.47
N LEU A 16 2.26 10.49 2.10
CA LEU A 16 1.88 10.93 3.44
C LEU A 16 0.40 11.34 3.50
N LEU A 17 -0.06 12.12 2.52
CA LEU A 17 -1.47 12.52 2.41
C LEU A 17 -2.39 11.30 2.23
N THR A 18 -2.00 10.33 1.41
CA THR A 18 -2.75 9.10 1.22
C THR A 18 -2.87 8.31 2.52
N VAL A 19 -1.76 8.17 3.26
CA VAL A 19 -1.75 7.52 4.57
C VAL A 19 -2.71 8.25 5.51
N ILE A 20 -2.56 9.57 5.70
CA ILE A 20 -3.43 10.35 6.58
C ILE A 20 -4.91 10.21 6.19
N THR A 21 -5.21 10.27 4.89
CA THR A 21 -6.57 10.14 4.35
C THR A 21 -7.17 8.76 4.59
N GLN A 22 -6.34 7.71 4.72
CA GLN A 22 -6.80 6.37 5.05
C GLN A 22 -6.88 6.13 6.57
N THR A 23 -5.90 6.59 7.35
CA THR A 23 -5.85 6.32 8.79
C THR A 23 -6.94 7.05 9.56
N LEU A 24 -7.24 8.31 9.20
CA LEU A 24 -8.24 9.12 9.91
C LEU A 24 -9.66 8.52 9.85
N PRO A 25 -10.20 8.16 8.66
CA PRO A 25 -11.51 7.51 8.57
C PRO A 25 -11.54 6.15 9.25
N VAL A 26 -10.48 5.35 9.13
CA VAL A 26 -10.39 4.03 9.79
C VAL A 26 -10.45 4.19 11.31
N LEU A 27 -9.72 5.15 11.87
CA LEU A 27 -9.75 5.45 13.30
C LEU A 27 -11.14 5.94 13.74
N GLY A 28 -11.74 6.85 12.97
CA GLY A 28 -13.08 7.37 13.26
C GLY A 28 -14.16 6.27 13.25
N ILE A 29 -14.08 5.35 12.28
CA ILE A 29 -15.00 4.20 12.18
C ILE A 29 -14.77 3.20 13.30
N ALA A 30 -13.51 2.92 13.67
CA ALA A 30 -13.19 2.06 14.80
C ALA A 30 -13.77 2.61 16.11
N LEU A 31 -13.68 3.92 16.33
CA LEU A 31 -14.29 4.58 17.48
C LEU A 31 -15.83 4.53 17.43
N TYR A 32 -16.43 4.78 16.27
CA TYR A 32 -17.88 4.70 16.11
C TYR A 32 -18.42 3.27 16.32
N PHE A 33 -17.69 2.25 15.85
CA PHE A 33 -18.02 0.84 16.09
C PHE A 33 -18.03 0.53 17.60
N LEU A 34 -17.03 1.00 18.35
CA LEU A 34 -16.96 0.81 19.80
C LEU A 34 -18.13 1.45 20.56
N ILE A 35 -18.67 2.57 20.04
CA ILE A 35 -19.75 3.31 20.68
C ILE A 35 -21.14 2.79 20.26
N SER A 36 -21.33 2.54 18.97
CA SER A 36 -22.66 2.29 18.39
C SER A 36 -22.96 0.81 18.16
N GLY A 37 -21.94 -0.08 18.19
CA GLY A 37 -22.09 -1.52 17.94
C GLY A 37 -22.62 -1.88 16.54
N ASN A 38 -22.63 -0.93 15.60
CA ASN A 38 -23.10 -1.13 14.23
C ASN A 38 -21.93 -1.52 13.33
N ASN A 39 -22.13 -2.52 12.47
CA ASN A 39 -21.05 -3.20 11.74
C ASN A 39 -21.14 -3.02 10.22
N ASN A 40 -22.05 -2.17 9.74
CA ASN A 40 -22.30 -1.96 8.31
C ASN A 40 -21.23 -1.09 7.62
N PHE A 41 -20.02 -1.63 7.46
CA PHE A 41 -18.89 -0.96 6.80
C PHE A 41 -18.37 -1.70 5.57
N HIS A 42 -19.20 -2.50 4.90
CA HIS A 42 -18.80 -3.24 3.69
C HIS A 42 -18.26 -2.33 2.56
N TRP A 43 -18.69 -1.07 2.52
CA TRP A 43 -18.23 -0.07 1.56
C TRP A 43 -16.86 0.55 1.91
N LEU A 44 -16.39 0.40 3.15
CA LEU A 44 -15.14 1.00 3.61
C LEU A 44 -13.93 0.40 2.90
N ILE A 45 -13.90 -0.93 2.77
CA ILE A 45 -12.80 -1.64 2.12
C ILE A 45 -12.60 -1.18 0.66
N PRO A 46 -13.63 -1.22 -0.22
CA PRO A 46 -13.46 -0.75 -1.60
C PRO A 46 -13.15 0.76 -1.67
N ALA A 47 -13.70 1.59 -0.77
CA ALA A 47 -13.35 3.01 -0.71
C ALA A 47 -11.87 3.23 -0.37
N MET A 48 -11.34 2.52 0.63
CA MET A 48 -9.93 2.60 1.02
C MET A 48 -9.00 2.13 -0.09
N LEU A 49 -9.35 1.05 -0.80
CA LEU A 49 -8.58 0.58 -1.96
C LEU A 49 -8.55 1.64 -3.08
N GLY A 50 -9.68 2.30 -3.35
CA GLY A 50 -9.76 3.40 -4.31
C GLY A 50 -8.84 4.57 -3.93
N VAL A 51 -8.87 4.99 -2.66
CA VAL A 51 -7.99 6.05 -2.14
C VAL A 51 -6.52 5.68 -2.26
N ALA A 52 -6.15 4.43 -1.93
CA ALA A 52 -4.77 3.95 -2.09
C ALA A 52 -4.31 3.98 -3.54
N LEU A 53 -5.15 3.50 -4.47
CA LEU A 53 -4.84 3.44 -5.89
C LEU A 53 -4.60 4.85 -6.46
N VAL A 54 -5.49 5.79 -6.14
CA VAL A 54 -5.37 7.19 -6.54
C VAL A 54 -4.14 7.84 -5.90
N GLY A 55 -3.93 7.62 -4.61
CA GLY A 55 -2.80 8.14 -3.85
C GLY A 55 -1.44 7.70 -4.40
N MET A 56 -1.29 6.40 -4.67
CA MET A 56 -0.07 5.86 -5.29
C MET A 56 0.13 6.37 -6.71
N LYS A 57 -0.95 6.58 -7.47
CA LYS A 57 -0.85 7.17 -8.80
C LYS A 57 -0.33 8.61 -8.75
N PHE A 58 -0.78 9.41 -7.79
CA PHE A 58 -0.24 10.75 -7.60
C PHE A 58 1.21 10.74 -7.10
N ALA A 59 1.56 9.78 -6.25
CA ALA A 59 2.93 9.62 -5.76
C ALA A 59 3.92 9.22 -6.88
N ALA A 60 3.49 8.35 -7.80
CA ALA A 60 4.29 7.82 -8.89
C ALA A 60 3.50 7.83 -10.22
N PRO A 61 3.42 8.99 -10.90
CA PRO A 61 2.56 9.18 -12.08
C PRO A 61 2.92 8.29 -13.27
N ARG A 62 4.18 7.85 -13.37
CA ARG A 62 4.68 7.01 -14.47
C ARG A 62 4.22 5.55 -14.39
N ILE A 63 3.83 5.05 -13.21
CA ILE A 63 3.38 3.67 -13.08
C ILE A 63 2.00 3.51 -13.77
N PRO A 64 1.83 2.52 -14.66
CA PRO A 64 0.53 2.26 -15.28
C PRO A 64 -0.51 1.79 -14.25
N TRP A 65 -1.76 2.21 -14.41
CA TRP A 65 -2.85 1.90 -13.48
C TRP A 65 -3.03 0.41 -13.22
N PHE A 66 -2.86 -0.42 -14.24
CA PHE A 66 -2.96 -1.88 -14.13
C PHE A 66 -1.91 -2.46 -13.16
N GLN A 67 -0.67 -1.95 -13.16
CA GLN A 67 0.36 -2.42 -12.24
C GLN A 67 0.09 -1.98 -10.80
N LEU A 68 -0.46 -0.78 -10.60
CA LEU A 68 -0.91 -0.33 -9.28
C LEU A 68 -2.06 -1.18 -8.75
N ALA A 69 -3.04 -1.50 -9.60
CA ALA A 69 -4.17 -2.36 -9.25
C ALA A 69 -3.70 -3.78 -8.91
N LEU A 70 -2.75 -4.34 -9.67
CA LEU A 70 -2.13 -5.64 -9.36
C LEU A 70 -1.37 -5.61 -8.04
N ALA A 71 -0.60 -4.55 -7.76
CA ALA A 71 0.11 -4.41 -6.50
C ALA A 71 -0.86 -4.37 -5.31
N LEU A 72 -1.92 -3.57 -5.41
CA LEU A 72 -2.98 -3.53 -4.40
C LEU A 72 -3.69 -4.87 -4.23
N GLY A 73 -4.03 -5.52 -5.33
CA GLY A 73 -4.65 -6.84 -5.32
C GLY A 73 -3.76 -7.88 -4.65
N ALA A 74 -2.46 -7.89 -4.94
CA ALA A 74 -1.50 -8.80 -4.33
C ALA A 74 -1.40 -8.59 -2.80
N VAL A 75 -1.34 -7.33 -2.35
CA VAL A 75 -1.35 -7.01 -0.91
C VAL A 75 -2.66 -7.45 -0.28
N PHE A 76 -3.81 -7.14 -0.90
CA PHE A 76 -5.12 -7.51 -0.38
C PHE A 76 -5.31 -9.04 -0.28
N VAL A 77 -4.93 -9.79 -1.31
CA VAL A 77 -5.01 -11.26 -1.34
C VAL A 77 -4.08 -11.86 -0.28
N THR A 78 -2.86 -11.34 -0.16
CA THR A 78 -1.89 -11.84 0.85
C THR A 78 -2.42 -11.59 2.26
N SER A 79 -2.89 -10.38 2.55
CA SER A 79 -3.50 -10.06 3.86
C SER A 79 -4.72 -10.93 4.14
N SER A 80 -5.60 -11.13 3.16
CA SER A 80 -6.80 -11.97 3.30
C SER A 80 -6.45 -13.44 3.52
N ALA A 81 -5.43 -13.95 2.83
CA ALA A 81 -4.94 -15.32 3.01
C ALA A 81 -4.34 -15.52 4.41
N LEU A 82 -3.54 -14.57 4.90
CA LEU A 82 -2.99 -14.59 6.26
C LEU A 82 -4.10 -14.55 7.32
N ASP A 83 -5.15 -13.77 7.06
CA ASP A 83 -6.35 -13.68 7.89
C ASP A 83 -7.12 -15.01 7.93
N LEU A 84 -7.32 -15.66 6.78
CA LEU A 84 -8.03 -16.93 6.65
C LEU A 84 -7.28 -18.10 7.29
N LEU A 85 -5.95 -18.06 7.27
CA LEU A 85 -5.10 -19.05 7.95
C LEU A 85 -5.10 -18.91 9.49
N ALA A 86 -6.01 -18.08 10.05
CA ALA A 86 -6.22 -17.87 11.48
C ALA A 86 -4.96 -17.45 12.24
N LEU A 87 -3.95 -16.92 11.55
CA LEU A 87 -2.73 -16.44 12.18
C LEU A 87 -3.01 -15.19 13.04
N LYS A 88 -4.17 -14.53 12.90
CA LYS A 88 -4.61 -13.23 13.48
C LYS A 88 -4.14 -12.88 14.89
N VAL A 89 -3.91 -13.87 15.75
CA VAL A 89 -3.52 -13.67 17.17
C VAL A 89 -2.09 -14.11 17.49
N SER A 90 -1.41 -14.73 16.53
CA SER A 90 -0.05 -15.25 16.70
C SER A 90 1.00 -14.16 16.41
N PRO A 91 2.14 -14.16 17.12
CA PRO A 91 3.30 -13.34 16.75
C PRO A 91 3.76 -13.58 15.30
N LEU A 92 3.49 -14.79 14.78
CA LEU A 92 3.70 -15.19 13.39
C LEU A 92 2.86 -14.38 12.40
N PHE A 93 1.67 -13.89 12.75
CA PHE A 93 0.89 -13.00 11.89
C PHE A 93 1.48 -11.60 11.80
N PHE A 94 1.92 -11.05 12.94
CA PHE A 94 2.61 -9.77 12.94
C PHE A 94 3.91 -9.84 12.16
N LEU A 95 4.69 -10.93 12.31
CA LEU A 95 5.89 -11.18 11.51
C LEU A 95 5.56 -11.41 10.04
N ALA A 96 4.59 -12.28 9.72
CA ALA A 96 4.23 -12.58 8.34
C ALA A 96 3.63 -11.36 7.64
N GLY A 97 2.79 -10.56 8.28
CA GLY A 97 2.26 -9.31 7.71
C GLY A 97 3.35 -8.26 7.52
N ASN A 98 4.20 -8.04 8.54
CA ASN A 98 5.31 -7.08 8.48
C ASN A 98 6.46 -7.53 7.57
N VAL A 99 6.54 -8.81 7.21
CA VAL A 99 7.58 -9.33 6.29
C VAL A 99 7.03 -9.59 4.89
N SER A 100 5.91 -10.29 4.74
CA SER A 100 5.37 -10.64 3.41
C SER A 100 4.93 -9.43 2.61
N ILE A 101 4.22 -8.48 3.23
CA ILE A 101 3.70 -7.30 2.54
C ILE A 101 4.87 -6.43 2.03
N PRO A 102 5.87 -6.07 2.85
CA PRO A 102 6.94 -5.25 2.32
C PRO A 102 7.88 -6.05 1.40
N VAL A 103 7.94 -7.40 1.48
CA VAL A 103 8.66 -8.22 0.48
C VAL A 103 7.99 -8.08 -0.88
N ILE A 104 6.67 -8.25 -0.95
CA ILE A 104 5.89 -8.11 -2.19
C ILE A 104 6.04 -6.68 -2.74
N CYS A 105 5.90 -5.67 -1.88
CA CYS A 105 5.95 -4.28 -2.27
C CYS A 105 7.35 -3.81 -2.70
N VAL A 106 8.41 -4.11 -1.94
CA VAL A 106 9.77 -3.58 -2.16
C VAL A 106 10.58 -4.48 -3.10
N LEU A 107 10.56 -5.79 -2.88
CA LEU A 107 11.36 -6.75 -3.67
C LEU A 107 10.65 -7.20 -4.95
N GLY A 108 9.33 -7.23 -4.95
CA GLY A 108 8.52 -7.52 -6.13
C GLY A 108 8.28 -6.27 -6.98
N PHE A 109 7.21 -5.55 -6.68
CA PHE A 109 6.74 -4.42 -7.49
C PHE A 109 7.73 -3.25 -7.52
N GLY A 110 8.27 -2.86 -6.37
CA GLY A 110 9.18 -1.72 -6.25
C GLY A 110 10.47 -1.91 -7.04
N ARG A 111 11.10 -3.09 -6.96
CA ARG A 111 12.30 -3.42 -7.76
C ARG A 111 11.99 -3.40 -9.26
N TYR A 112 10.85 -3.94 -9.66
CA TYR A 112 10.41 -3.89 -11.06
C TYR A 112 10.18 -2.45 -11.53
N TRP A 113 9.47 -1.63 -10.77
CA TRP A 113 9.20 -0.22 -11.11
C TRP A 113 10.47 0.64 -11.16
N VAL A 114 11.45 0.35 -10.31
CA VAL A 114 12.79 0.95 -10.39
C VAL A 114 13.49 0.54 -11.69
N SER A 115 13.43 -0.74 -12.07
CA SER A 115 14.06 -1.23 -13.30
C SER A 115 13.44 -0.64 -14.56
N CYS A 116 12.14 -0.35 -14.55
CA CYS A 116 11.42 0.31 -15.64
C CYS A 116 11.55 1.85 -15.61
N GLY A 117 12.25 2.43 -14.63
CA GLY A 117 12.41 3.88 -14.51
C GLY A 117 11.12 4.63 -14.15
N TYR A 118 10.16 3.96 -13.50
CA TYR A 118 8.90 4.57 -13.07
C TYR A 118 9.04 5.31 -11.74
N ILE A 119 9.93 4.84 -10.86
CA ILE A 119 10.24 5.45 -9.56
C ILE A 119 11.76 5.48 -9.34
N PRO A 120 12.26 6.42 -8.52
CA PRO A 120 13.68 6.49 -8.24
C PRO A 120 14.13 5.39 -7.27
N ARG A 121 15.41 5.00 -7.33
CA ARG A 121 15.95 3.92 -6.49
C ARG A 121 15.84 4.19 -4.99
N TRP A 122 15.97 5.46 -4.60
CA TRP A 122 15.90 5.88 -3.21
C TRP A 122 14.52 5.74 -2.59
N SER A 123 13.44 5.70 -3.39
CA SER A 123 12.08 5.52 -2.86
C SER A 123 11.71 4.05 -2.62
N ASN A 124 12.48 3.11 -3.17
CA ASN A 124 12.28 1.68 -2.96
C ASN A 124 13.16 1.15 -1.82
N TRP A 125 12.89 1.59 -0.60
CA TRP A 125 13.67 1.20 0.58
C TRP A 125 12.80 0.51 1.63
N TRP A 126 13.35 -0.55 2.22
CA TRP A 126 12.79 -1.20 3.40
C TRP A 126 13.41 -0.59 4.66
N PRO A 127 12.63 0.04 5.56
CA PRO A 127 13.16 0.54 6.82
C PRO A 127 13.63 -0.65 7.69
N ARG A 128 14.94 -0.70 7.95
CA ARG A 128 15.55 -1.69 8.84
C ARG A 128 15.06 -1.54 10.27
#